data_AF-A0A6J1WRU8-F1
#
_entry.id   AF-A0A6J1WRU8-F1
#
_cell.length_a   1.000
_cell.length_b   1.000
_cell.length_c   1.000
_cell.angle_alpha   90.00
_cell.angle_beta   90.00
_cell.angle_gamma   90.00
#
_symmetry.space_group_name_H-M   'P 1'
#
loop_
_entity.id
_entity.type
_entity.pdbx_description
1 polymer ?
#
loop_
_entity_poly.entity_id
_entity_poly.type
_entity_poly.pdbx_seq_one_letter_code
_entity_poly.pdbx_strand_id
1 'polypeptide(L)'
;MLRHPVLYIPSQQGLLFNVRVFWVWAVNALLHSVLLFWLPVLLTSHHVLWPDGRDGGYLVLGNIVYTYVVLTVCLKAGLATHSWTWVTHVAIWGSVAMWFIFILVYSNLYPLVLIGAVMRGMDRMVFSSLVFWLGLVLIPIATLIPDLVVTV
;
A
#
# COMPACT_ATOMS: atom_id res chain seq x y z
N MET A 1 15.05 -28.28 7.98
CA MET A 1 16.43 -28.03 8.46
C MET A 1 17.08 -29.26 9.10
N LEU A 2 16.42 -30.04 9.97
CA LEU A 2 17.02 -31.24 10.59
C LEU A 2 17.57 -32.28 9.58
N ARG A 3 16.88 -32.48 8.45
CA ARG A 3 17.31 -33.42 7.39
C ARG A 3 18.42 -32.87 6.48
N HIS A 4 18.56 -31.55 6.40
CA HIS A 4 19.54 -30.85 5.56
C HIS A 4 20.08 -29.61 6.30
N PRO A 5 21.05 -29.77 7.22
CA PRO A 5 21.53 -28.68 8.07
C PRO A 5 22.32 -27.61 7.29
N VAL A 6 22.90 -27.97 6.13
CA VAL A 6 23.64 -27.06 5.25
C VAL A 6 22.83 -25.82 4.83
N LEU A 7 21.50 -25.92 4.78
CA LEU A 7 20.61 -24.81 4.42
C LEU A 7 20.56 -23.69 5.47
N TYR A 8 21.04 -23.93 6.70
CA TYR A 8 21.05 -22.92 7.77
C TYR A 8 22.33 -22.06 7.76
N ILE A 9 23.40 -22.52 7.11
CA ILE A 9 24.71 -21.86 7.09
C ILE A 9 24.64 -20.40 6.59
N PRO A 10 23.88 -20.06 5.51
CA PRO A 10 23.79 -18.68 5.04
C PRO A 10 23.21 -17.71 6.07
N SER A 11 22.29 -18.19 6.92
CA SER A 11 21.72 -17.40 8.01
C SER A 11 22.76 -17.14 9.11
N GLN A 12 23.53 -18.17 9.49
CA GLN A 12 24.59 -18.06 10.51
C GLN A 12 25.75 -17.15 10.08
N GLN A 13 26.07 -17.15 8.78
CA GLN A 13 27.11 -16.30 8.20
C GLN A 13 26.67 -14.85 7.98
N GLY A 14 25.44 -14.49 8.37
CA GLY A 14 24.93 -13.12 8.22
C GLY A 14 24.71 -12.70 6.77
N LEU A 15 24.61 -13.65 5.83
CA LEU A 15 24.43 -13.34 4.41
C LEU A 15 23.05 -12.73 4.14
N LEU A 16 22.05 -13.06 4.96
CA LEU A 16 20.68 -12.55 4.85
C LEU A 16 20.50 -11.13 5.43
N PHE A 17 21.37 -10.70 6.34
CA PHE A 17 21.29 -9.37 6.95
C PHE A 17 22.68 -8.76 7.05
N ASN A 18 23.03 -8.00 6.01
CA ASN A 18 24.28 -7.24 5.93
C ASN A 18 24.01 -5.85 5.37
N VAL A 19 25.01 -4.96 5.45
CA VAL A 19 24.88 -3.56 5.02
C VAL A 19 24.50 -3.43 3.54
N ARG A 20 24.98 -4.34 2.68
CA ARG A 20 24.61 -4.31 1.24
C ARG A 20 23.14 -4.64 1.06
N VAL A 21 22.66 -5.71 1.69
CA VAL A 21 21.25 -6.13 1.64
C VAL A 21 20.36 -5.01 2.20
N PHE A 22 20.73 -4.39 3.32
CA PHE A 22 20.00 -3.24 3.87
C PHE A 22 19.81 -2.12 2.84
N TRP A 23 20.88 -1.72 2.16
CA TRP A 23 20.79 -0.68 1.13
C TRP A 23 19.98 -1.09 -0.09
N VAL A 24 20.03 -2.36 -0.50
CA VAL A 24 19.16 -2.88 -1.57
C VAL A 24 17.68 -2.72 -1.19
N TRP A 25 17.30 -3.14 0.01
CA TRP A 25 15.93 -2.97 0.51
C TRP A 25 15.54 -1.49 0.65
N ALA A 26 16.45 -0.63 1.10
CA ALA A 26 16.20 0.81 1.23
C ALA A 26 15.98 1.49 -0.13
N VAL A 27 16.83 1.21 -1.12
CA VAL A 27 16.67 1.74 -2.49
C VAL A 27 15.37 1.22 -3.11
N ASN A 28 15.03 -0.05 -2.90
CA ASN A 28 13.76 -0.61 -3.37
C ASN A 28 12.56 0.14 -2.76
N ALA A 29 12.57 0.38 -1.45
CA ALA A 29 11.53 1.15 -0.78
C ALA A 29 11.41 2.59 -1.32
N LEU A 30 12.53 3.23 -1.65
CA LEU A 30 12.54 4.56 -2.27
C LEU A 30 11.91 4.52 -3.67
N LEU A 31 12.25 3.54 -4.50
CA LEU A 31 11.65 3.36 -5.83
C LEU A 31 10.13 3.15 -5.71
N HIS A 32 9.69 2.29 -4.79
CA HIS A 32 8.27 2.09 -4.52
C HIS A 32 7.56 3.38 -4.12
N SER A 33 8.20 4.18 -3.24
CA SER A 33 7.64 5.45 -2.80
C SER A 33 7.46 6.44 -3.95
N VAL A 34 8.45 6.53 -4.85
CA VAL A 34 8.38 7.38 -6.05
C VAL A 34 7.23 6.94 -6.96
N LEU A 35 7.11 5.63 -7.24
CA LEU A 35 6.03 5.09 -8.07
C LEU A 35 4.65 5.29 -7.44
N LEU A 36 4.50 4.99 -6.15
CA LEU A 36 3.25 5.14 -5.42
C LEU A 36 2.80 6.59 -5.29
N PHE A 37 3.70 7.56 -5.40
CA PHE A 37 3.34 8.98 -5.44
C PHE A 37 3.01 9.45 -6.86
N TRP A 38 3.90 9.20 -7.84
CA TRP A 38 3.74 9.75 -9.17
C TRP A 38 2.66 9.06 -10.01
N LEU A 39 2.46 7.75 -9.86
CA LEU A 39 1.42 7.04 -10.64
C LEU A 39 0.00 7.55 -10.33
N PRO A 40 -0.42 7.70 -9.04
CA PRO A 40 -1.71 8.33 -8.74
C PRO A 40 -1.79 9.77 -9.24
N VAL A 41 -0.75 10.57 -9.06
CA VAL A 41 -0.74 11.97 -9.52
C VAL A 41 -0.97 12.06 -11.03
N LEU A 42 -0.29 11.22 -11.81
CA LEU A 42 -0.47 11.13 -13.26
C LEU A 42 -1.88 10.65 -13.63
N LEU A 43 -2.40 9.66 -12.91
CA LEU A 43 -3.76 9.14 -13.11
C LEU A 43 -4.83 10.21 -12.82
N THR A 44 -4.59 11.08 -11.84
CA THR A 44 -5.51 12.17 -11.46
C THR A 44 -5.19 13.52 -12.13
N SER A 45 -4.21 13.56 -13.05
CA SER A 45 -3.71 14.80 -13.65
C SER A 45 -4.75 15.55 -14.49
N HIS A 46 -5.79 14.85 -14.97
CA HIS A 46 -6.89 15.47 -15.70
C HIS A 46 -7.96 16.14 -14.81
N HIS A 47 -7.78 16.16 -13.48
CA HIS A 47 -8.55 16.87 -12.44
C HIS A 47 -10.07 16.61 -12.40
N VAL A 48 -10.61 15.79 -13.31
CA VAL A 48 -12.02 15.36 -13.35
C VAL A 48 -12.07 13.90 -12.91
N LEU A 49 -12.21 13.70 -11.59
CA LEU A 49 -12.29 12.37 -10.97
C LEU A 49 -13.70 11.77 -11.02
N TRP A 50 -14.72 12.61 -11.26
CA TRP A 50 -16.12 12.24 -11.37
C TRP A 50 -16.72 12.78 -12.67
N PRO A 51 -17.71 12.08 -13.26
CA PRO A 51 -18.45 12.56 -14.43
C PRO A 51 -19.09 13.95 -14.23
N ASP A 52 -19.34 14.33 -12.97
CA ASP A 52 -19.93 15.61 -12.58
C ASP A 52 -18.96 16.81 -12.66
N GLY A 53 -17.71 16.61 -13.08
CA GLY A 53 -16.74 17.70 -13.28
C GLY A 53 -16.16 18.30 -12.00
N ARG A 54 -16.41 17.69 -10.84
CA ARG A 54 -15.90 18.17 -9.55
C ARG A 54 -14.43 17.81 -9.36
N ASP A 55 -13.69 18.69 -8.69
CA ASP A 55 -12.31 18.44 -8.26
C ASP A 55 -12.30 17.87 -6.82
N GLY A 56 -11.40 16.93 -6.56
CA GLY A 56 -11.23 16.26 -5.27
C GLY A 56 -10.25 16.98 -4.35
N GLY A 57 -9.46 17.91 -4.87
CA GLY A 57 -8.43 18.61 -4.11
C GLY A 57 -7.33 17.69 -3.57
N TYR A 58 -6.40 18.26 -2.81
CA TYR A 58 -5.20 17.56 -2.35
C TYR A 58 -5.48 16.45 -1.33
N LEU A 59 -6.54 16.57 -0.53
CA LEU A 59 -6.89 15.57 0.49
C LEU A 59 -7.43 14.27 -0.13
N VAL A 60 -8.21 14.37 -1.21
CA VAL A 60 -8.66 13.17 -1.94
C VAL A 60 -7.46 12.46 -2.55
N LEU A 61 -6.57 13.19 -3.22
CA LEU A 61 -5.33 12.62 -3.76
C LEU A 61 -4.49 11.95 -2.65
N GLY A 62 -4.34 12.62 -1.50
CA GLY A 62 -3.61 12.06 -0.35
C GLY A 62 -4.21 10.75 0.16
N ASN A 63 -5.53 10.66 0.26
CA ASN A 63 -6.23 9.44 0.66
C ASN A 63 -6.08 8.30 -0.37
N ILE A 64 -6.14 8.64 -1.65
CA ILE A 64 -5.92 7.70 -2.75
C ILE A 64 -4.50 7.12 -2.66
N VAL A 65 -3.49 7.99 -2.61
CA VAL A 65 -2.07 7.60 -2.49
C VAL A 65 -1.86 6.73 -1.25
N TYR A 66 -2.36 7.14 -0.09
CA TYR A 66 -2.17 6.40 1.15
C TYR A 66 -2.84 5.01 1.10
N THR A 67 -4.03 4.91 0.50
CA THR A 67 -4.71 3.61 0.32
C THR A 67 -3.88 2.66 -0.53
N TYR A 68 -3.28 3.16 -1.62
CA TYR A 68 -2.41 2.34 -2.45
C TYR A 68 -1.12 1.95 -1.72
N VAL A 69 -0.54 2.85 -0.93
CA VAL A 69 0.63 2.54 -0.08
C VAL A 69 0.30 1.39 0.87
N VAL A 70 -0.80 1.47 1.62
CA VAL A 70 -1.22 0.41 2.55
C VAL A 70 -1.39 -0.93 1.84
N LEU A 71 -2.05 -0.93 0.68
CA LEU A 71 -2.24 -2.16 -0.09
C LEU A 71 -0.91 -2.73 -0.58
N THR A 72 -0.06 -1.91 -1.19
CA THR A 72 1.25 -2.34 -1.73
C THR A 72 2.17 -2.89 -0.65
N VAL A 73 2.26 -2.25 0.52
CA VAL A 73 3.13 -2.75 1.59
C VAL A 73 2.61 -4.06 2.20
N CYS A 74 1.29 -4.22 2.32
CA CYS A 74 0.69 -5.48 2.79
C CYS A 74 0.92 -6.61 1.78
N LEU A 75 0.76 -6.34 0.49
CA LEU A 75 1.05 -7.31 -0.57
C LEU A 75 2.55 -7.63 -0.64
N LYS A 76 3.43 -6.64 -0.50
CA LYS A 76 4.88 -6.83 -0.42
C LYS A 76 5.28 -7.73 0.75
N ALA A 77 4.66 -7.54 1.92
CA ALA A 77 4.86 -8.42 3.08
C ALA A 77 4.40 -9.85 2.78
N GLY A 78 3.28 -10.02 2.07
CA GLY A 78 2.81 -11.32 1.58
C GLY A 78 3.81 -11.99 0.62
N LEU A 79 4.39 -11.23 -0.31
CA LEU A 79 5.40 -11.72 -1.26
C LEU A 79 6.70 -12.12 -0.57
N ALA A 80 7.13 -11.39 0.46
CA ALA A 80 8.33 -11.71 1.23
C ALA A 80 8.12 -12.90 2.20
N THR A 81 6.88 -13.31 2.44
CA THR A 81 6.56 -14.38 3.39
C THR A 81 6.59 -15.75 2.71
N HIS A 82 7.52 -16.62 3.13
CA HIS A 82 7.62 -17.99 2.62
C HIS A 82 6.66 -18.99 3.30
N SER A 83 6.11 -18.68 4.48
CA SER A 83 5.19 -19.55 5.21
C SER A 83 3.87 -18.84 5.50
N TRP A 84 2.84 -19.21 4.75
CA TRP A 84 1.49 -18.67 4.93
C TRP A 84 0.75 -19.44 6.02
N THR A 85 0.65 -18.82 7.20
CA THR A 85 -0.11 -19.34 8.33
C THR A 85 -1.42 -18.57 8.48
N TRP A 86 -2.34 -19.05 9.32
CA TRP A 86 -3.58 -18.31 9.59
C TRP A 86 -3.29 -16.90 10.16
N VAL A 87 -2.22 -16.76 10.97
CA VAL A 87 -1.81 -15.48 11.55
C VAL A 87 -1.36 -14.50 10.47
N THR A 88 -0.59 -14.97 9.47
CA THR A 88 -0.13 -14.10 8.37
C THR A 88 -1.30 -13.62 7.51
N HIS A 89 -2.31 -14.47 7.28
CA HIS A 89 -3.54 -14.06 6.60
C HIS A 89 -4.28 -12.97 7.38
N VAL A 90 -4.47 -13.16 8.69
CA VAL A 90 -5.14 -12.17 9.56
C VAL A 90 -4.35 -10.86 9.58
N ALA A 91 -3.02 -10.91 9.66
CA ALA A 91 -2.18 -9.72 9.67
C ALA A 91 -2.29 -8.92 8.35
N ILE A 92 -2.15 -9.58 7.20
CA ILE A 92 -2.16 -8.90 5.89
C ILE A 92 -3.56 -8.38 5.56
N TRP A 93 -4.56 -9.28 5.50
CA TRP A 93 -5.91 -8.91 5.11
C TRP A 93 -6.62 -8.07 6.17
N GLY A 94 -6.32 -8.32 7.45
CA GLY A 94 -6.82 -7.50 8.56
C GLY A 94 -6.27 -6.08 8.53
N SER A 95 -5.01 -5.87 8.15
CA SER A 95 -4.45 -4.52 8.01
C SER A 95 -5.14 -3.74 6.89
N VAL A 96 -5.37 -4.39 5.74
CA VAL A 96 -6.11 -3.78 4.61
C VAL A 96 -7.55 -3.45 5.03
N ALA A 97 -8.26 -4.40 5.63
CA ALA A 97 -9.64 -4.20 6.08
C ALA A 97 -9.74 -3.10 7.15
N MET A 98 -8.81 -3.06 8.10
CA MET A 98 -8.75 -2.04 9.15
C MET A 98 -8.58 -0.64 8.57
N TRP A 99 -7.78 -0.48 7.51
CA TRP A 99 -7.63 0.79 6.81
C TRP A 99 -8.94 1.27 6.16
N PHE A 100 -9.67 0.38 5.46
CA PHE A 100 -10.96 0.74 4.86
C PHE A 100 -12.01 1.11 5.93
N ILE A 101 -12.07 0.34 7.02
CA ILE A 101 -12.95 0.65 8.17
C ILE A 101 -12.57 2.01 8.76
N PHE A 102 -11.28 2.29 8.91
CA PHE A 102 -10.80 3.57 9.44
C PHE A 102 -11.24 4.75 8.58
N ILE A 103 -11.09 4.70 7.25
CA ILE A 103 -11.59 5.76 6.35
C ILE A 103 -13.10 5.95 6.53
N LEU A 104 -13.88 4.86 6.49
CA LEU A 104 -15.34 4.92 6.62
C LEU A 104 -15.80 5.58 7.92
N VAL A 105 -15.18 5.20 9.04
CA VAL A 105 -15.53 5.75 10.35
C VAL A 105 -15.03 7.19 10.47
N TYR A 106 -13.75 7.44 10.19
CA TYR A 106 -13.11 8.74 10.42
C TYR A 106 -13.72 9.85 9.55
N SER A 107 -14.13 9.55 8.32
CA SER A 107 -14.82 10.52 7.44
C SER A 107 -16.25 10.86 7.88
N ASN A 108 -16.86 10.08 8.77
CA ASN A 108 -18.22 10.31 9.29
C ASN A 108 -18.24 10.72 10.78
N LEU A 109 -17.08 10.83 11.44
CA LEU A 109 -17.00 11.26 12.85
C LEU A 109 -17.47 12.69 13.05
N TYR A 110 -17.21 13.59 12.10
CA TYR A 110 -17.68 14.98 12.20
C TYR A 110 -19.13 15.11 11.68
N PRO A 111 -20.07 15.71 12.43
CA PRO A 111 -19.87 16.59 13.60
C PRO A 111 -20.07 15.95 14.98
N LEU A 112 -20.31 14.63 15.08
CA LEU A 112 -20.53 13.93 16.37
C LEU A 112 -19.32 14.07 17.31
N VAL A 113 -18.12 13.98 16.75
CA VAL A 113 -16.85 14.26 17.42
C VAL A 113 -16.22 15.43 16.70
N LEU A 114 -15.85 16.49 17.42
CA LEU A 114 -15.26 17.73 16.87
C LEU A 114 -13.79 17.56 16.41
N ILE A 115 -13.48 16.43 15.79
CA ILE A 115 -12.16 16.06 15.27
C ILE A 115 -12.32 15.73 13.78
N GLY A 116 -11.34 16.10 12.95
CA GLY A 116 -11.30 15.66 11.55
C GLY A 116 -12.30 16.34 10.61
N ALA A 117 -12.72 17.58 10.90
CA ALA A 117 -13.67 18.33 10.07
C ALA A 117 -13.28 18.40 8.57
N VAL A 118 -11.97 18.45 8.26
CA VAL A 118 -11.45 18.46 6.88
C VAL A 118 -11.63 17.12 6.14
N MET A 119 -11.85 16.03 6.88
CA MET A 119 -11.99 14.68 6.33
C MET A 119 -13.45 14.27 6.10
N ARG A 120 -14.38 15.16 6.43
CA ARG A 120 -15.81 14.88 6.38
C ARG A 120 -16.24 14.52 4.96
N GLY A 121 -16.82 13.33 4.79
CA GLY A 121 -17.32 12.85 3.49
C GLY A 121 -16.24 12.44 2.48
N MET A 122 -14.97 12.36 2.90
CA MET A 122 -13.88 11.89 2.02
C MET A 122 -14.07 10.44 1.58
N ASP A 123 -14.62 9.58 2.45
CA ASP A 123 -15.02 8.21 2.13
C ASP A 123 -15.91 8.15 0.88
N ARG A 124 -16.94 8.99 0.82
CA ARG A 124 -17.88 9.05 -0.31
C ARG A 124 -17.20 9.57 -1.57
N MET A 125 -16.35 10.58 -1.43
CA MET A 125 -15.61 11.12 -2.57
C MET A 125 -14.68 10.04 -3.15
N VAL A 126 -13.77 9.50 -2.34
CA VAL A 126 -12.78 8.50 -2.79
C VAL A 126 -13.45 7.27 -3.39
N PHE A 127 -14.44 6.68 -2.70
CA PHE A 127 -15.06 5.42 -3.16
C PHE A 127 -16.05 5.59 -4.32
N SER A 128 -16.54 6.80 -4.59
CA SER A 128 -17.39 7.03 -5.77
C SER A 128 -16.59 7.23 -7.07
N SER A 129 -15.28 7.46 -6.99
CA SER A 129 -14.45 7.62 -8.18
C SER A 129 -14.08 6.26 -8.78
N LEU A 130 -14.42 6.04 -10.05
CA LEU A 130 -13.99 4.84 -10.79
C LEU A 130 -12.46 4.80 -10.95
N VAL A 131 -11.84 5.96 -11.09
CA VAL A 131 -10.38 6.10 -11.21
C VAL A 131 -9.67 5.55 -9.97
N PHE A 132 -10.25 5.73 -8.79
CA PHE A 132 -9.75 5.15 -7.55
C PHE A 132 -9.76 3.61 -7.60
N TRP A 133 -10.87 2.98 -8.02
CA TRP A 133 -10.95 1.51 -8.08
C TRP A 133 -10.04 0.89 -9.13
N LEU A 134 -9.88 1.54 -10.30
CA LEU A 134 -8.91 1.10 -11.31
C LEU A 134 -7.47 1.25 -10.81
N GLY A 135 -7.16 2.38 -10.18
CA GLY A 135 -5.84 2.62 -9.59
C GLY A 135 -5.52 1.67 -8.44
N LEU A 136 -6.51 1.26 -7.64
CA LEU A 136 -6.37 0.31 -6.52
C LEU A 136 -5.82 -1.04 -6.97
N VAL A 137 -6.12 -1.45 -8.21
CA VAL A 137 -5.60 -2.69 -8.79
C VAL A 137 -4.31 -2.42 -9.56
N LEU A 138 -4.32 -1.43 -10.45
CA LEU A 138 -3.21 -1.19 -11.39
C LEU A 138 -1.93 -0.75 -10.70
N ILE A 139 -2.01 0.16 -9.74
CA ILE A 139 -0.84 0.81 -9.14
C ILE A 139 -0.07 -0.15 -8.24
N PRO A 140 -0.70 -0.91 -7.33
CA PRO A 140 0.00 -1.92 -6.55
C PRO A 140 0.65 -2.99 -7.43
N ILE A 141 -0.03 -3.47 -8.46
CA ILE A 141 0.56 -4.44 -9.41
C ILE A 141 1.78 -3.82 -10.10
N ALA A 142 1.64 -2.62 -10.68
CA ALA A 142 2.75 -1.93 -11.35
C ALA A 142 3.96 -1.73 -10.42
N THR A 143 3.73 -1.38 -9.15
CA THR A 143 4.80 -1.19 -8.17
C THR A 143 5.47 -2.50 -7.74
N LEU A 144 4.75 -3.63 -7.76
CA LEU A 144 5.26 -4.93 -7.30
C LEU A 144 5.83 -5.80 -8.44
N ILE A 145 5.60 -5.47 -9.71
CA ILE A 145 6.17 -6.20 -10.84
C ILE A 145 7.69 -6.34 -10.74
N PRO A 146 8.49 -5.28 -10.46
CA PRO A 146 9.94 -5.41 -10.34
C PRO A 146 10.36 -6.41 -9.26
N ASP A 147 9.64 -6.44 -8.14
CA ASP A 147 9.89 -7.37 -7.04
C ASP A 147 9.55 -8.82 -7.36
N LEU A 148 8.58 -9.06 -8.25
CA LEU A 148 8.24 -10.40 -8.73
C LEU A 148 9.28 -10.93 -9.71
N VAL A 149 9.84 -10.05 -10.54
CA VAL A 149 10.87 -10.41 -11.53
C VAL A 149 12.22 -10.59 -10.87
N VAL A 150 12.56 -9.74 -9.89
CA VAL A 150 13.81 -9.77 -9.16
C VAL A 150 13.53 -10.24 -7.73
N THR A 151 13.58 -11.55 -7.52
CA THR A 151 13.55 -12.13 -6.17
C THR A 151 14.90 -11.86 -5.50
N VAL A 152 14.96 -10.83 -4.65
CA VAL A 152 16.10 -10.51 -3.78
C VAL A 152 16.08 -11.37 -2.53
#